data_AF-A0A6G4WHI3-F1
#
_entry.id   AF-A0A6G4WHI3-F1
#
_cell.length_a   1.000
_cell.length_b   1.000
_cell.length_c   1.000
_cell.angle_alpha   90.00
_cell.angle_beta   90.00
_cell.angle_gamma   90.00
#
_symmetry.space_group_name_H-M   'P 1'
#
loop_
_entity.id
_entity.type
_entity.pdbx_description
1 polymer ?
#
loop_
_entity_poly.entity_id
_entity_poly.type
_entity_poly.pdbx_seq_one_letter_code
_entity_poly.pdbx_strand_id
1 'polypeptide(L)'
;MIRKASELPLADALADLVFVPAELATARLAVTPADLADVRMGDAVGYHPGWVYHGLVVGTAMDAASLLRRLLSGDLVKPHSLSRMLEPRPLPQFRSELHPDPAYGFGLMLRATNPLGHPLGHSGSGPGSRIAVYTQQGTTCVVCAATASGVDPEVEVFRSLRSGGI
;
A
#
# COMPACT_ATOMS: atom_id res chain seq x y z
N MET A 1 18.94 5.82 2.53
CA MET A 1 18.63 6.66 3.70
C MET A 1 18.22 5.81 4.90
N ILE A 2 17.18 4.96 4.80
CA ILE A 2 16.73 4.07 5.89
C ILE A 2 17.88 3.29 6.52
N ARG A 3 18.64 2.50 5.73
CA ARG A 3 19.82 1.76 6.20
C ARG A 3 20.81 2.59 7.02
N LYS A 4 21.03 3.85 6.63
CA LYS A 4 21.96 4.74 7.35
C LYS A 4 21.36 5.24 8.67
N ALA A 5 20.05 5.47 8.71
CA ALA A 5 19.36 5.96 9.90
C ALA A 5 19.06 4.85 10.92
N SER A 6 18.80 3.62 10.46
CA SER A 6 18.54 2.47 11.31
C SER A 6 19.79 1.67 11.66
N GLU A 7 20.88 1.86 10.92
CA GLU A 7 22.08 1.00 10.96
C GLU A 7 21.81 -0.49 10.66
N LEU A 8 20.65 -0.77 10.06
CA LEU A 8 20.19 -2.11 9.69
C LEU A 8 20.08 -2.27 8.17
N PRO A 9 20.31 -3.48 7.63
CA PRO A 9 19.83 -3.84 6.29
C PRO A 9 18.34 -3.51 6.12
N LEU A 10 17.91 -3.21 4.89
CA LEU A 10 16.52 -2.80 4.65
C LEU A 10 15.50 -3.88 5.05
N ALA A 11 15.81 -5.15 4.82
CA ALA A 11 14.95 -6.26 5.21
C ALA A 11 14.71 -6.28 6.73
N ASP A 12 15.79 -6.15 7.51
CA ASP A 12 15.74 -6.17 8.97
C ASP A 12 15.03 -4.91 9.51
N ALA A 13 15.32 -3.74 8.93
CA ALA A 13 14.61 -2.51 9.29
C ALA A 13 13.10 -2.60 9.02
N LEU A 14 12.68 -3.22 7.90
CA LEU A 14 11.27 -3.45 7.61
C LEU A 14 10.65 -4.47 8.57
N ALA A 15 11.36 -5.55 8.88
CA ALA A 15 10.89 -6.55 9.83
C ALA A 15 10.65 -5.93 11.21
N ASP A 16 11.66 -5.25 11.77
CA ASP A 16 11.66 -4.74 13.13
C ASP A 16 10.73 -3.54 13.33
N LEU A 17 10.67 -2.64 12.34
CA LEU A 17 9.96 -1.38 12.48
C LEU A 17 8.55 -1.41 11.88
N VAL A 18 8.25 -2.38 11.01
CA VAL A 18 6.97 -2.44 10.27
C VAL A 18 6.29 -3.79 10.41
N PHE A 19 6.91 -4.87 9.96
CA PHE A 19 6.21 -6.16 9.79
C PHE A 19 5.86 -6.81 11.12
N VAL A 20 6.81 -6.90 12.06
CA VAL A 20 6.57 -7.47 13.39
C VAL A 20 5.61 -6.59 14.20
N PRO A 21 5.79 -5.25 14.30
CA PRO A 21 4.83 -4.39 15.02
C PRO A 21 3.42 -4.38 14.40
N ALA A 22 3.30 -4.52 13.08
CA ALA A 22 2.02 -4.63 12.41
C ALA A 22 1.45 -6.07 12.38
N GLU A 23 2.16 -7.03 12.99
CA GLU A 23 1.80 -8.45 13.04
C GLU A 23 1.49 -9.03 11.66
N LEU A 24 2.34 -8.72 10.67
CA LEU A 24 2.21 -9.25 9.31
C LEU A 24 2.78 -10.66 9.26
N ALA A 25 1.98 -11.62 8.81
CA ALA A 25 2.33 -13.02 8.89
C ALA A 25 3.28 -13.49 7.78
N THR A 26 3.21 -12.86 6.61
CA THR A 26 3.89 -13.33 5.39
C THR A 26 4.76 -12.26 4.72
N ALA A 27 4.66 -11.00 5.18
CA ALA A 27 5.35 -9.87 4.59
C ALA A 27 6.87 -10.01 4.69
N ARG A 28 7.56 -9.84 3.56
CA ARG A 28 9.02 -9.88 3.48
C ARG A 28 9.54 -9.03 2.33
N LEU A 29 10.82 -8.66 2.40
CA LEU A 29 11.53 -8.04 1.29
C LEU A 29 12.02 -9.13 0.32
N ALA A 30 11.56 -9.11 -0.92
CA ALA A 30 12.09 -9.96 -1.98
C ALA A 30 13.37 -9.33 -2.55
N VAL A 31 14.45 -10.10 -2.64
CA VAL A 31 15.77 -9.62 -3.08
C VAL A 31 16.22 -10.33 -4.36
N THR A 32 15.93 -11.63 -4.46
CA THR A 32 16.29 -12.50 -5.57
C THR A 32 15.04 -13.02 -6.29
N PRO A 33 15.16 -13.47 -7.55
CA PRO A 33 14.02 -14.09 -8.25
C PRO A 33 13.43 -15.31 -7.52
N ALA A 34 14.24 -16.04 -6.74
CA ALA A 34 13.77 -17.19 -5.97
C ALA A 34 12.78 -16.79 -4.87
N ASP A 35 12.89 -15.58 -4.33
CA ASP A 35 11.96 -15.05 -3.32
C ASP A 35 10.55 -14.82 -3.88
N LEU A 36 10.37 -14.90 -5.20
CA LEU A 36 9.09 -14.76 -5.88
C LEU A 36 8.44 -16.10 -6.26
N ALA A 37 9.06 -17.24 -5.91
CA ALA A 37 8.59 -18.56 -6.34
C ALA A 37 7.17 -18.91 -5.85
N ASP A 38 6.77 -18.38 -4.69
CA ASP A 38 5.44 -18.53 -4.08
C ASP A 38 4.53 -17.31 -4.30
N VAL A 39 5.01 -16.29 -5.02
CA VAL A 39 4.28 -15.05 -5.26
C VAL A 39 3.52 -15.14 -6.58
N ARG A 40 2.24 -14.79 -6.56
CA ARG A 40 1.41 -14.72 -7.77
C ARG A 40 1.79 -13.51 -8.61
N MET A 41 2.79 -13.66 -9.47
CA MET A 41 3.32 -12.61 -10.35
C MET A 41 2.48 -12.37 -11.63
N GLY A 42 1.29 -12.96 -11.73
CA GLY A 42 0.48 -12.94 -12.95
C GLY A 42 1.27 -13.48 -14.16
N ASP A 43 1.31 -12.73 -15.25
CA ASP A 43 1.97 -13.15 -16.50
C ASP A 43 3.45 -12.77 -16.57
N ALA A 44 4.01 -12.18 -15.51
CA ALA A 44 5.41 -11.78 -15.50
C ALA A 44 6.34 -12.99 -15.33
N VAL A 45 7.25 -13.19 -16.28
CA VAL A 45 8.27 -14.24 -16.25
C VAL A 45 9.66 -13.59 -16.16
N GLY A 46 10.52 -14.14 -15.30
CA GLY A 46 11.91 -13.68 -15.16
C GLY A 46 12.07 -12.32 -14.46
N TYR A 47 11.04 -11.88 -13.73
CA TYR A 47 11.10 -10.61 -13.01
C TYR A 47 12.11 -10.65 -11.85
N HIS A 48 13.03 -9.69 -11.83
CA HIS A 48 14.00 -9.57 -10.74
C HIS A 48 13.53 -8.49 -9.75
N PRO A 49 13.34 -8.79 -8.45
CA PRO A 49 12.86 -7.82 -7.45
C PRO A 49 13.64 -6.50 -7.41
N GLY A 50 14.96 -6.57 -7.64
CA GLY A 50 15.85 -5.41 -7.73
C GLY A 50 15.52 -4.37 -8.81
N TRP A 51 14.57 -4.63 -9.72
CA TRP A 51 14.02 -3.58 -10.61
C TRP A 51 13.28 -2.49 -9.82
N VAL A 52 12.74 -2.83 -8.65
CA VAL A 52 12.10 -1.86 -7.77
C VAL A 52 13.17 -1.14 -6.96
N TYR A 53 13.49 0.09 -7.36
CA TYR A 53 14.56 0.90 -6.74
C TYR A 53 14.46 1.00 -5.21
N HIS A 54 13.25 1.15 -4.67
CA HIS A 54 13.00 1.27 -3.23
C HIS A 54 12.86 -0.09 -2.52
N GLY A 55 13.02 -1.20 -3.23
CA GLY A 55 12.78 -2.56 -2.74
C GLY A 55 11.36 -3.05 -2.99
N LEU A 56 11.21 -4.36 -3.18
CA LEU A 56 9.93 -5.03 -3.42
C LEU A 56 9.51 -5.81 -2.18
N VAL A 57 8.44 -5.34 -1.52
CA VAL A 57 7.79 -6.08 -0.44
C VAL A 57 6.73 -6.98 -1.04
N VAL A 58 6.72 -8.25 -0.64
CA VAL A 58 5.71 -9.24 -1.01
C VAL A 58 5.02 -9.76 0.24
N GLY A 59 3.76 -10.17 0.10
CA GLY A 59 2.94 -10.67 1.20
C GLY A 59 1.50 -10.92 0.73
N THR A 60 0.64 -11.33 1.66
CA THR A 60 -0.78 -11.55 1.36
C THR A 60 -1.58 -10.25 1.29
N ALA A 61 -2.74 -10.29 0.62
CA ALA A 61 -3.71 -9.20 0.66
C ALA A 61 -4.14 -8.88 2.11
N MET A 62 -4.24 -9.91 2.97
CA MET A 62 -4.58 -9.76 4.38
C MET A 62 -3.51 -8.97 5.15
N ASP A 63 -2.22 -9.24 4.92
CA ASP A 63 -1.14 -8.45 5.53
C ASP A 63 -1.21 -7.00 5.07
N ALA A 64 -1.46 -6.75 3.78
CA ALA A 64 -1.56 -5.39 3.26
C ALA A 64 -2.73 -4.61 3.89
N ALA A 65 -3.90 -5.25 4.06
CA ALA A 65 -5.04 -4.67 4.75
C ALA A 65 -4.76 -4.44 6.26
N SER A 66 -4.11 -5.41 6.93
CA SER A 66 -3.71 -5.28 8.34
C SER A 66 -2.76 -4.11 8.54
N LEU A 67 -1.76 -3.96 7.67
CA LEU A 67 -0.79 -2.87 7.71
C LEU A 67 -1.48 -1.51 7.61
N LEU A 68 -2.36 -1.33 6.62
CA LEU A 68 -3.08 -0.05 6.47
C LEU A 68 -3.98 0.23 7.67
N ARG A 69 -4.71 -0.78 8.15
CA ARG A 69 -5.60 -0.63 9.31
C ARG A 69 -4.83 -0.20 10.56
N ARG A 70 -3.73 -0.89 10.89
CA ARG A 70 -2.88 -0.60 12.06
C ARG A 70 -2.15 0.73 11.97
N LEU A 71 -1.75 1.12 10.76
CA LEU A 71 -1.19 2.45 10.52
C LEU A 71 -2.22 3.53 10.86
N LEU A 72 -3.45 3.39 10.37
CA LEU A 72 -4.50 4.41 10.52
C LEU A 72 -5.16 4.41 11.89
N SER A 73 -5.13 3.31 12.64
CA SER A 73 -5.53 3.29 14.06
C SER A 73 -4.49 3.92 14.99
N GLY A 74 -3.27 4.19 14.49
CA GLY A 74 -2.18 4.75 15.29
C GLY A 74 -1.38 3.70 16.08
N ASP A 75 -1.59 2.41 15.81
CA ASP A 75 -0.91 1.31 16.51
C ASP A 75 0.54 1.12 16.04
N LEU A 76 0.88 1.65 14.86
CA LEU A 76 2.20 1.44 14.25
C LEU A 76 3.16 2.62 14.40
N VAL A 77 2.66 3.86 14.48
CA VAL A 77 3.47 5.07 14.53
C VAL A 77 2.92 6.06 15.55
N LYS A 78 3.79 6.90 16.11
CA LYS A 78 3.39 7.96 17.06
C LYS A 78 2.35 8.90 16.43
N PRO A 79 1.42 9.47 17.21
CA PRO A 79 0.37 10.36 16.70
C PRO A 79 0.87 11.52 15.83
N HIS A 80 1.98 12.15 16.23
CA HIS A 80 2.60 13.22 15.43
C HIS A 80 3.10 12.72 14.07
N SER A 81 3.68 11.52 14.01
CA SER A 81 4.12 10.93 12.74
C SER A 81 2.94 10.59 11.84
N LEU A 82 1.87 9.99 12.39
CA LEU A 82 0.64 9.72 11.63
C LEU A 82 0.04 11.02 11.09
N SER A 83 -0.04 12.07 11.90
CA SER A 83 -0.50 13.40 11.46
C SER A 83 0.31 13.94 10.28
N ARG A 84 1.64 13.75 10.28
CA ARG A 84 2.49 14.14 9.15
C ARG A 84 2.28 13.27 7.92
N MET A 85 2.02 11.98 8.08
CA MET A 85 1.71 11.08 6.96
C MET A 85 0.39 11.46 6.27
N LEU A 86 -0.56 12.01 7.02
CA LEU A 86 -1.86 12.46 6.55
C LEU A 86 -1.87 13.91 6.06
N GLU A 87 -0.76 14.65 6.16
CA GLU A 87 -0.67 16.04 5.69
C GLU A 87 -0.78 16.07 4.14
N PRO A 88 -1.84 16.65 3.57
CA PRO A 88 -2.09 16.59 2.14
C PRO A 88 -1.14 17.50 1.35
N ARG A 89 -0.54 16.97 0.29
CA ARG A 89 0.02 17.76 -0.82
C ARG A 89 -0.91 17.66 -2.03
N PRO A 90 -1.67 18.72 -2.38
CA PRO A 90 -2.60 18.69 -3.50
C PRO A 90 -1.90 18.38 -4.82
N LEU A 91 -2.54 17.56 -5.66
CA LEU A 91 -2.04 17.19 -6.99
C LEU A 91 -3.12 17.37 -8.07
N PRO A 92 -3.61 18.61 -8.30
CA PRO A 92 -4.74 18.87 -9.19
C PRO A 92 -4.56 18.35 -10.62
N GLN A 93 -3.32 18.15 -11.07
CA GLN A 93 -2.99 17.55 -12.37
C GLN A 93 -3.41 16.08 -12.53
N PHE A 94 -3.71 15.37 -11.43
CA PHE A 94 -4.19 13.98 -11.45
C PHE A 94 -5.69 13.86 -11.16
N ARG A 95 -6.44 14.97 -11.23
CA ARG A 95 -7.88 14.94 -11.02
C ARG A 95 -8.56 14.01 -12.02
N SER A 96 -9.46 13.17 -11.53
CA SER A 96 -10.28 12.25 -12.33
C SER A 96 -11.65 12.06 -11.68
N GLU A 97 -12.53 11.29 -12.30
CA GLU A 97 -13.80 10.89 -11.70
C GLU A 97 -13.59 10.10 -10.40
N LEU A 98 -12.58 9.22 -10.37
CA LEU A 98 -12.26 8.40 -9.21
C LEU A 98 -11.57 9.21 -8.10
N HIS A 99 -10.77 10.22 -8.48
CA HIS A 99 -10.07 11.11 -7.55
C HIS A 99 -10.39 12.59 -7.87
N PRO A 100 -11.52 13.13 -7.39
CA PRO A 100 -11.98 14.48 -7.75
C PRO A 100 -11.16 15.60 -7.10
N ASP A 101 -10.44 15.32 -6.01
CA ASP A 101 -9.62 16.30 -5.27
C ASP A 101 -8.34 15.64 -4.71
N PRO A 102 -7.46 15.14 -5.60
CA PRO A 102 -6.35 14.27 -5.23
C PRO A 102 -5.26 15.03 -4.47
N ALA A 103 -4.71 14.36 -3.48
CA ALA A 103 -3.51 14.75 -2.78
C ALA A 103 -2.68 13.52 -2.41
N TYR A 104 -1.44 13.77 -2.04
CA TYR A 104 -0.53 12.73 -1.60
C TYR A 104 0.13 13.15 -0.29
N GLY A 105 0.07 12.27 0.70
CA GLY A 105 0.78 12.38 1.97
C GLY A 105 2.09 11.59 1.93
N PHE A 106 2.63 11.19 3.08
CA PHE A 106 3.78 10.28 3.08
C PHE A 106 3.34 8.83 2.84
N GLY A 107 3.40 8.41 1.57
CA GLY A 107 3.08 7.04 1.15
C GLY A 107 1.57 6.74 1.10
N LEU A 108 0.72 7.77 1.12
CA LEU A 108 -0.73 7.65 1.14
C LEU A 108 -1.35 8.56 0.08
N MET A 109 -2.16 7.96 -0.79
CA MET A 109 -3.12 8.65 -1.66
C MET A 109 -4.35 9.04 -0.83
N LEU A 110 -4.72 10.32 -0.89
CA LEU A 110 -5.75 10.92 -0.05
C LEU A 110 -6.38 12.13 -0.73
N ARG A 111 -7.33 12.78 -0.04
CA ARG A 111 -8.02 13.98 -0.54
C ARG A 111 -7.45 15.27 0.04
N ALA A 112 -7.30 16.31 -0.79
CA ALA A 112 -6.70 17.58 -0.39
C ALA A 112 -7.51 18.32 0.69
N THR A 113 -8.82 18.44 0.51
CA THR A 113 -9.69 19.23 1.41
C THR A 113 -10.02 18.54 2.72
N ASN A 114 -10.25 17.22 2.68
CA ASN A 114 -10.51 16.40 3.86
C ASN A 114 -9.96 14.98 3.61
N PRO A 115 -8.76 14.65 4.13
CA PRO A 115 -8.12 13.35 3.89
C PRO A 115 -8.97 12.13 4.25
N LEU A 116 -9.90 12.28 5.20
CA LEU A 116 -10.79 11.20 5.66
C LEU A 116 -12.15 11.18 4.95
N GLY A 117 -12.43 12.19 4.10
CA GLY A 117 -13.68 12.32 3.34
C GLY A 117 -13.72 11.53 2.03
N HIS A 118 -12.77 10.61 1.83
CA HIS A 118 -12.57 9.80 0.63
C HIS A 118 -11.76 8.56 1.00
N PRO A 119 -11.75 7.46 0.21
CA PRO A 119 -10.86 6.35 0.49
C PRO A 119 -9.39 6.82 0.57
N LEU A 120 -8.74 6.41 1.64
CA LEU A 120 -7.35 6.74 2.00
C LEU A 120 -6.53 5.46 1.97
N GLY A 121 -5.38 5.47 1.28
CA GLY A 121 -4.60 4.25 1.12
C GLY A 121 -3.58 4.38 0.01
N HIS A 122 -3.34 3.31 -0.75
CA HIS A 122 -2.40 3.34 -1.86
C HIS A 122 -2.70 2.24 -2.89
N SER A 123 -2.38 2.50 -4.15
CA SER A 123 -2.37 1.52 -5.23
C SER A 123 -0.95 1.18 -5.69
N GLY A 124 -0.74 -0.04 -6.17
CA GLY A 124 0.54 -0.52 -6.66
C GLY A 124 0.35 -1.20 -8.00
N SER A 125 1.34 -1.03 -8.88
CA SER A 125 1.38 -1.73 -10.15
C SER A 125 2.80 -2.23 -10.37
N GLY A 126 2.91 -3.52 -10.69
CA GLY A 126 4.17 -4.16 -11.08
C GLY A 126 3.96 -5.00 -12.34
N PRO A 127 5.03 -5.65 -12.83
CA PRO A 127 4.89 -6.61 -13.91
C PRO A 127 3.92 -7.72 -13.51
N GLY A 128 2.87 -7.90 -14.31
CA GLY A 128 1.89 -8.98 -14.20
C GLY A 128 0.85 -8.85 -13.09
N SER A 129 0.95 -7.88 -12.16
CA SER A 129 -0.07 -7.68 -11.13
C SER A 129 -0.27 -6.22 -10.71
N ARG A 130 -1.47 -5.94 -10.20
CA ARG A 130 -1.89 -4.66 -9.64
C ARG A 130 -2.55 -4.90 -8.29
N ILE A 131 -2.41 -3.94 -7.38
CA ILE A 131 -3.03 -3.97 -6.05
C ILE A 131 -3.60 -2.60 -5.70
N ALA A 132 -4.67 -2.58 -4.94
CA ALA A 132 -5.17 -1.38 -4.26
C ALA A 132 -5.55 -1.76 -2.84
N VAL A 133 -5.15 -0.94 -1.87
CA VAL A 133 -5.49 -1.10 -0.45
C VAL A 133 -5.95 0.25 0.06
N TYR A 134 -7.22 0.35 0.45
CA TYR A 134 -7.79 1.61 0.93
C TYR A 134 -8.68 1.38 2.14
N THR A 135 -8.77 2.39 2.99
CA THR A 135 -9.66 2.45 4.13
C THR A 135 -10.60 3.65 4.01
N GLN A 136 -11.86 3.46 4.36
CA GLN A 136 -12.83 4.53 4.51
C GLN A 136 -13.75 4.20 5.69
N GLN A 137 -13.96 5.16 6.60
CA GLN A 137 -14.87 5.02 7.74
C GLN A 137 -14.61 3.73 8.57
N GLY A 138 -13.34 3.40 8.80
CA GLY A 138 -12.92 2.22 9.57
C GLY A 138 -12.97 0.89 8.81
N THR A 139 -13.52 0.85 7.60
CA THR A 139 -13.51 -0.34 6.74
C THR A 139 -12.30 -0.30 5.81
N THR A 140 -11.46 -1.34 5.88
CA THR A 140 -10.32 -1.54 4.96
C THR A 140 -10.67 -2.57 3.90
N CYS A 141 -10.41 -2.24 2.64
CA CYS A 141 -10.61 -3.13 1.51
C CYS A 141 -9.32 -3.23 0.69
N VAL A 142 -9.04 -4.44 0.21
CA VAL A 142 -7.88 -4.76 -0.61
C VAL A 142 -8.33 -5.57 -1.82
N VAL A 143 -7.83 -5.21 -2.99
CA VAL A 143 -7.97 -6.01 -4.21
C VAL A 143 -6.59 -6.18 -4.81
N CYS A 144 -6.24 -7.42 -5.15
CA CYS A 144 -5.06 -7.75 -5.94
C CYS A 144 -5.51 -8.54 -7.16
N ALA A 145 -5.05 -8.13 -8.33
CA ALA A 145 -5.46 -8.71 -9.61
C ALA A 145 -4.26 -8.89 -10.53
N ALA A 146 -4.29 -9.97 -11.32
CA ALA A 146 -3.34 -10.13 -12.43
C ALA A 146 -3.64 -9.08 -13.50
N THR A 147 -2.61 -8.51 -14.12
CA THR A 147 -2.79 -7.46 -15.13
C THR A 147 -3.65 -7.94 -16.32
N ALA A 148 -3.50 -9.18 -16.76
CA ALA A 148 -4.33 -9.74 -17.84
C ALA A 148 -5.82 -9.94 -17.48
N SER A 149 -6.20 -9.86 -16.20
CA SER A 149 -7.62 -9.97 -15.82
C SER A 149 -8.47 -8.78 -16.27
N GLY A 150 -7.84 -7.65 -16.62
CA GLY A 150 -8.54 -6.40 -16.96
C GLY A 150 -9.23 -5.73 -15.77
N VAL A 151 -9.15 -6.30 -14.56
CA VAL A 151 -9.69 -5.71 -13.34
C VAL A 151 -8.82 -4.53 -12.94
N ASP A 152 -9.45 -3.37 -12.69
CA ASP A 152 -8.79 -2.25 -12.01
C ASP A 152 -9.03 -2.36 -10.50
N PRO A 153 -8.00 -2.71 -9.70
CA PRO A 153 -8.16 -2.90 -8.26
C PRO A 153 -8.65 -1.64 -7.55
N GLU A 154 -8.26 -0.45 -8.01
CA GLU A 154 -8.61 0.79 -7.32
C GLU A 154 -10.09 1.10 -7.49
N VAL A 155 -10.62 0.93 -8.71
CA VAL A 155 -12.06 1.04 -8.99
C VAL A 155 -12.86 0.04 -8.16
N GLU A 156 -12.40 -1.21 -8.05
CA GLU A 156 -13.08 -2.26 -7.30
C GLU A 156 -13.10 -1.99 -5.78
N VAL A 157 -11.97 -1.59 -5.22
CA VAL A 157 -11.88 -1.20 -3.82
C VAL A 157 -12.82 -0.03 -3.52
N PHE A 158 -12.84 1.00 -4.37
CA PHE A 158 -13.69 2.17 -4.17
C PHE A 158 -15.17 1.82 -4.29
N ARG A 159 -15.53 0.91 -5.20
CA ARG A 159 -16.89 0.38 -5.30
C ARG A 159 -17.27 -0.37 -4.03
N SER A 160 -16.42 -1.26 -3.57
CA SER A 160 -16.64 -2.08 -2.36
C SER A 160 -16.81 -1.22 -1.10
N LEU A 161 -15.97 -0.18 -0.94
CA LEU A 161 -16.05 0.75 0.19
C LEU A 161 -17.30 1.64 0.19
N ARG A 162 -17.89 1.94 -0.98
CA ARG A 162 -19.16 2.67 -1.08
C ARG A 162 -20.36 1.80 -0.75
N SER A 163 -20.31 0.51 -1.10
CA SER A 163 -21.40 -0.45 -0.85
C SER A 163 -21.47 -0.95 0.60
N GLY A 164 -20.42 -0.74 1.39
CA GLY A 164 -20.34 -1.15 2.80
C GLY A 164 -20.90 -0.17 3.82
N GLY A 165 -21.50 0.95 3.38
CA GLY A 165 -22.20 1.89 4.24
C GLY A 165 -23.69 1.54 4.35
N ILE A 166 -24.05 0.81 5.41
CA ILE A 166 -25.44 0.71 5.91
C ILE A 166 -25.46 1.34 7.28
#